data_AF-A0A168ELW6-F1
#
_entry.id   AF-A0A168ELW6-F1
#
_cell.length_a   1.000
_cell.length_b   1.000
_cell.length_c   1.000
_cell.angle_alpha   90.00
_cell.angle_beta   90.00
_cell.angle_gamma   90.00
#
_symmetry.space_group_name_H-M   'P 1'
#
loop_
_entity.id
_entity.type
_entity.pdbx_description
1 polymer ?
#
loop_
_entity_poly.entity_id
_entity_poly.type
_entity_poly.pdbx_seq_one_letter_code
_entity_poly.pdbx_strand_id
1 'polypeptide(L)'
;MFPRKLWSAFCIFNLFILVVTGCSTGASNEASVEPLTVYEPKQEVDLITKIRNTRDTSKKLSELYEEMTLIDIHNHGADSPSAVYEFTQNGVDRIVLFGSVSEPSAKISDILTWDHYRRDPTQVYPSFAGFPIYEEEEGLSIVKEKLEQGYLNIGEVVAASTYSPVVSQVEWKAQHPNDGNLPQIYDLAAKYHVPVLLHIDPTSGTPIDQLEKALKEHPDTTIIFGHVNAYNTLENIKYLLDRYPNLYMDFFAGFTVYNSDSNYSLKDFIPLLEQYPDRFMLSTDTGYGLMPGQATDALYETIDLLSPETAQKVAFLNYERMIELQQPTDTQIAKIKELTSQLGNTQTYTLNKRMANTLIFDLERQVKKLK
;
A
#
# COMPACT_ATOMS: atom_id res chain seq x y z
N MET A 1 -52.83 58.60 4.92
CA MET A 1 -51.47 58.05 5.16
C MET A 1 -51.48 56.61 4.65
N PHE A 2 -50.74 56.36 3.57
CA PHE A 2 -50.53 55.09 2.82
C PHE A 2 -51.47 53.88 3.02
N PRO A 3 -52.13 53.37 1.95
CA PRO A 3 -52.57 51.99 1.87
C PRO A 3 -51.49 51.13 1.17
N ARG A 4 -51.16 49.95 1.70
CA ARG A 4 -50.40 48.95 0.94
C ARG A 4 -51.10 47.60 0.91
N LYS A 5 -51.11 47.09 -0.32
CA LYS A 5 -51.91 46.03 -0.92
C LYS A 5 -51.36 44.64 -0.60
N LEU A 6 -52.31 43.70 -0.68
CA LEU A 6 -52.19 42.30 -1.05
C LEU A 6 -50.91 41.92 -1.80
N TRP A 7 -50.24 40.88 -1.31
CA TRP A 7 -49.26 40.11 -2.07
C TRP A 7 -49.95 38.90 -2.71
N SER A 8 -49.95 38.91 -4.04
CA SER A 8 -50.34 37.82 -4.92
C SER A 8 -49.16 36.87 -5.14
N ALA A 9 -49.43 35.57 -5.03
CA ALA A 9 -48.54 34.49 -5.39
C ALA A 9 -48.25 34.48 -6.90
N PHE A 10 -46.98 34.31 -7.27
CA PHE A 10 -46.57 34.00 -8.63
C PHE A 10 -45.60 32.82 -8.59
N CYS A 11 -46.06 31.68 -9.11
CA CYS A 11 -45.25 30.55 -9.50
C CYS A 11 -44.36 30.96 -10.69
N ILE A 12 -43.05 30.81 -10.55
CA ILE A 12 -42.12 30.89 -11.68
C ILE A 12 -41.54 29.50 -11.89
N PHE A 13 -41.97 28.87 -12.98
CA PHE A 13 -41.40 27.67 -13.57
C PHE A 13 -40.06 28.07 -14.20
N ASN A 14 -38.93 27.63 -13.63
CA ASN A 14 -37.63 27.79 -14.29
C ASN A 14 -37.41 26.62 -15.25
N LEU A 15 -37.63 26.90 -16.52
CA LEU A 15 -37.30 26.06 -17.67
C LEU A 15 -35.78 26.09 -17.86
N PHE A 16 -35.07 25.04 -17.45
CA PHE A 16 -33.66 24.87 -17.81
C PHE A 16 -33.58 24.49 -19.30
N ILE A 17 -33.16 25.45 -20.13
CA ILE A 17 -32.76 25.18 -21.51
C ILE A 17 -31.35 24.58 -21.45
N LEU A 18 -31.27 23.27 -21.67
CA LEU A 18 -30.02 22.57 -21.90
C LEU A 18 -29.51 22.96 -23.30
N VAL A 19 -28.55 23.88 -23.37
CA VAL A 19 -27.79 24.11 -24.60
C VAL A 19 -26.78 22.98 -24.72
N VAL A 20 -27.14 21.94 -25.47
CA VAL A 20 -26.18 20.94 -25.93
C VAL A 20 -25.38 21.59 -27.06
N THR A 21 -24.24 22.20 -26.73
CA THR A 21 -23.20 22.45 -27.73
C THR A 21 -22.57 21.11 -28.08
N GLY A 22 -23.09 20.50 -29.14
CA GLY A 22 -22.45 19.37 -29.80
C GLY A 22 -21.14 19.82 -30.42
N CYS A 23 -20.04 19.64 -29.69
CA CYS A 23 -18.72 19.52 -30.29
C CYS A 23 -18.62 18.11 -30.86
N SER A 24 -18.72 18.00 -32.19
CA SER A 24 -18.27 16.82 -32.91
C SER A 24 -16.75 16.70 -32.75
N THR A 25 -16.31 15.94 -31.75
CA THR A 25 -14.94 15.44 -31.75
C THR A 25 -14.88 14.35 -32.81
N GLY A 26 -14.07 14.58 -33.84
CA GLY A 26 -13.70 13.50 -34.75
C GLY A 26 -13.19 12.32 -33.91
N ALA A 27 -13.62 11.11 -34.24
CA ALA A 27 -13.11 9.91 -33.60
C ALA A 27 -11.57 9.95 -33.66
N SER A 28 -10.93 10.18 -32.53
CA SER A 28 -9.48 10.10 -32.43
C SER A 28 -9.11 8.66 -32.74
N ASN A 29 -8.36 8.42 -33.82
CA ASN A 29 -7.79 7.11 -34.15
C ASN A 29 -6.63 6.73 -33.19
N GLU A 30 -6.69 7.18 -31.94
CA GLU A 30 -5.67 6.95 -30.91
C GLU A 30 -6.29 6.18 -29.75
N ALA A 31 -5.52 5.27 -29.16
CA ALA A 31 -5.89 4.60 -27.93
C ALA A 31 -6.15 5.63 -26.81
N SER A 32 -7.12 5.33 -25.95
CA SER A 32 -7.43 6.16 -24.80
C SER A 32 -7.29 5.36 -23.49
N VAL A 33 -6.95 6.04 -22.41
CA VAL A 33 -6.84 5.43 -21.07
C VAL A 33 -7.74 6.22 -20.14
N GLU A 34 -8.68 5.52 -19.52
CA GLU A 34 -9.61 6.07 -18.55
C GLU A 34 -9.27 5.51 -17.15
N PRO A 35 -9.31 6.36 -16.12
CA PRO A 35 -9.07 5.93 -14.74
C PRO A 35 -10.14 4.93 -14.27
N LEU A 36 -9.72 3.80 -13.71
CA LEU A 36 -10.62 2.93 -12.96
C LEU A 36 -10.94 3.60 -11.60
N THR A 37 -12.22 3.91 -11.38
CA THR A 37 -12.67 4.66 -10.19
C THR A 37 -13.36 3.79 -9.14
N VAL A 38 -13.63 2.51 -9.46
CA VAL A 38 -14.31 1.57 -8.58
C VAL A 38 -13.47 0.31 -8.47
N TYR A 39 -13.23 -0.12 -7.23
CA TYR A 39 -12.58 -1.40 -6.92
C TYR A 39 -13.59 -2.30 -6.20
N GLU A 40 -13.82 -3.48 -6.79
CA GLU A 40 -14.69 -4.52 -6.25
C GLU A 40 -13.83 -5.68 -5.70
N PRO A 41 -13.63 -5.76 -4.38
CA PRO A 41 -12.80 -6.79 -3.77
C PRO A 41 -13.46 -8.17 -3.76
N LYS A 42 -12.63 -9.22 -3.77
CA LYS A 42 -13.05 -10.59 -3.43
C LYS A 42 -13.68 -10.60 -2.04
N GLN A 43 -14.82 -11.29 -1.91
CA GLN A 43 -15.48 -11.53 -0.63
C GLN A 43 -15.18 -12.96 -0.17
N GLU A 44 -14.48 -13.08 0.95
CA GLU A 44 -13.99 -14.35 1.50
C GLU A 44 -14.55 -14.65 2.92
N VAL A 45 -15.41 -13.80 3.49
CA VAL A 45 -16.06 -14.04 4.79
C VAL A 45 -16.71 -15.43 4.87
N ASP A 46 -17.47 -15.82 3.84
CA ASP A 46 -18.12 -17.13 3.76
C ASP A 46 -17.11 -18.28 3.64
N LEU A 47 -16.01 -18.07 2.91
CA LEU A 47 -14.91 -19.04 2.78
C LEU A 47 -14.24 -19.26 4.13
N ILE A 48 -13.84 -18.19 4.82
CA ILE A 48 -13.21 -18.24 6.14
C ILE A 48 -14.12 -18.92 7.17
N THR A 49 -15.41 -18.57 7.15
CA THR A 49 -16.43 -19.19 8.02
C THR A 49 -16.55 -20.68 7.76
N LYS A 50 -16.59 -21.08 6.49
CA LYS A 50 -16.63 -22.50 6.08
C LYS A 50 -15.40 -23.25 6.54
N ILE A 51 -14.19 -22.73 6.27
CA ILE A 51 -12.91 -23.32 6.69
C ILE A 51 -12.96 -23.65 8.18
N ARG A 52 -13.32 -22.68 9.03
CA ARG A 52 -13.34 -22.84 10.48
C ARG A 52 -14.40 -23.82 10.98
N ASN A 53 -15.58 -23.85 10.34
CA ASN A 53 -16.65 -24.78 10.69
C ASN A 53 -16.34 -26.23 10.31
N THR A 54 -15.50 -26.45 9.31
CA THR A 54 -15.15 -27.79 8.80
C THR A 54 -13.68 -28.15 9.04
N ARG A 55 -12.95 -27.41 9.89
CA ARG A 55 -11.49 -27.55 10.00
C ARG A 55 -11.06 -28.91 10.55
N ASP A 56 -10.05 -29.47 9.92
CA ASP A 56 -9.29 -30.60 10.45
C ASP A 56 -8.17 -30.06 11.34
N THR A 57 -8.30 -30.24 12.66
CA THR A 57 -7.32 -29.74 13.65
C THR A 57 -5.96 -30.45 13.57
N SER A 58 -5.81 -31.49 12.75
CA SER A 58 -4.51 -32.13 12.50
C SER A 58 -3.68 -31.42 11.44
N LYS A 59 -4.28 -30.55 10.62
CA LYS A 59 -3.59 -29.78 9.58
C LYS A 59 -2.98 -28.51 10.14
N LYS A 60 -1.91 -28.04 9.50
CA LYS A 60 -1.37 -26.70 9.75
C LYS A 60 -2.35 -25.63 9.32
N LEU A 61 -2.28 -24.45 9.95
CA LEU A 61 -3.15 -23.32 9.57
C LEU A 61 -2.92 -22.88 8.12
N SER A 62 -1.67 -22.88 7.64
CA SER A 62 -1.34 -22.57 6.24
C SER A 62 -2.01 -23.52 5.24
N GLU A 63 -2.19 -24.79 5.60
CA GLU A 63 -2.94 -25.78 4.79
C GLU A 63 -4.45 -25.59 4.89
N LEU A 64 -4.95 -25.06 6.02
CA LEU A 64 -6.38 -24.81 6.22
C LEU A 64 -6.84 -23.56 5.47
N TYR A 65 -5.98 -22.55 5.37
CA TYR A 65 -6.26 -21.25 4.75
C TYR A 65 -5.70 -21.12 3.33
N GLU A 66 -5.29 -22.22 2.68
CA GLU A 66 -4.64 -22.20 1.36
C GLU A 66 -5.45 -21.52 0.24
N GLU A 67 -6.79 -21.52 0.33
CA GLU A 67 -7.68 -20.90 -0.66
C GLU A 67 -7.98 -19.42 -0.38
N MET A 68 -7.61 -18.93 0.81
CA MET A 68 -7.83 -17.56 1.26
C MET A 68 -6.73 -16.67 0.70
N THR A 69 -7.10 -15.46 0.28
CA THR A 69 -6.13 -14.48 -0.22
C THR A 69 -5.31 -13.93 0.95
N LEU A 70 -3.98 -13.96 0.82
CA LEU A 70 -3.05 -13.41 1.81
C LEU A 70 -2.01 -12.51 1.16
N ILE A 71 -1.85 -11.30 1.71
CA ILE A 71 -0.82 -10.34 1.31
C ILE A 71 0.13 -10.12 2.49
N ASP A 72 1.42 -10.39 2.29
CA ASP A 72 2.49 -9.94 3.17
C ASP A 72 2.92 -8.53 2.75
N ILE A 73 2.63 -7.52 3.58
CA ILE A 73 2.85 -6.12 3.19
C ILE A 73 4.27 -5.59 3.42
N HIS A 74 5.19 -6.40 3.95
CA HIS A 74 6.54 -5.94 4.28
C HIS A 74 7.58 -7.07 4.14
N ASN A 75 8.35 -7.04 3.05
CA ASN A 75 9.30 -8.09 2.71
C ASN A 75 10.58 -7.54 2.04
N HIS A 76 11.72 -7.58 2.71
CA HIS A 76 13.06 -7.17 2.23
C HIS A 76 13.78 -8.20 1.34
N GLY A 77 13.04 -9.05 0.62
CA GLY A 77 13.61 -10.14 -0.16
C GLY A 77 14.26 -9.76 -1.49
N ALA A 78 14.25 -8.49 -1.94
CA ALA A 78 14.50 -8.15 -3.35
C ALA A 78 15.85 -8.60 -3.92
N ASP A 79 16.88 -8.74 -3.09
CA ASP A 79 18.19 -9.22 -3.51
C ASP A 79 18.25 -10.75 -3.74
N SER A 80 17.21 -11.48 -3.31
CA SER A 80 17.07 -12.91 -3.51
C SER A 80 16.28 -13.24 -4.79
N PRO A 81 16.85 -14.01 -5.73
CA PRO A 81 16.10 -14.44 -6.91
C PRO A 81 14.91 -15.36 -6.55
N SER A 82 14.93 -15.99 -5.37
CA SER A 82 13.87 -16.84 -4.84
C SER A 82 12.88 -16.13 -3.91
N ALA A 83 13.00 -14.81 -3.72
CA ALA A 83 12.14 -14.04 -2.79
C ALA A 83 10.66 -14.37 -2.92
N VAL A 84 10.14 -14.37 -4.15
CA VAL A 84 8.71 -14.65 -4.41
C VAL A 84 8.36 -16.11 -4.11
N TYR A 85 9.22 -17.04 -4.52
CA TYR A 85 9.00 -18.48 -4.30
C TYR A 85 9.00 -18.84 -2.81
N GLU A 86 9.86 -18.21 -2.02
CA GLU A 86 10.02 -18.50 -0.59
C GLU A 86 8.74 -18.29 0.21
N PHE A 87 7.94 -17.30 -0.15
CA PHE A 87 6.69 -16.97 0.55
C PHE A 87 5.46 -17.60 -0.13
N THR A 88 5.44 -17.65 -1.47
CA THR A 88 4.32 -18.25 -2.20
C THR A 88 4.19 -19.76 -1.95
N GLN A 89 5.29 -20.48 -1.74
CA GLN A 89 5.22 -21.90 -1.37
C GLN A 89 4.60 -22.14 0.02
N ASN A 90 4.45 -21.09 0.83
CA ASN A 90 3.81 -21.12 2.16
C ASN A 90 2.40 -20.50 2.14
N GLY A 91 1.79 -20.37 0.95
CA GLY A 91 0.41 -19.90 0.78
C GLY A 91 0.21 -18.38 0.84
N VAL A 92 1.29 -17.59 0.77
CA VAL A 92 1.18 -16.13 0.61
C VAL A 92 0.95 -15.81 -0.87
N ASP A 93 -0.20 -15.25 -1.24
CA ASP A 93 -0.54 -14.95 -2.64
C ASP A 93 0.27 -13.80 -3.22
N ARG A 94 0.50 -12.76 -2.41
CA ARG A 94 1.26 -11.57 -2.84
C ARG A 94 2.17 -11.05 -1.74
N ILE A 95 3.29 -10.49 -2.15
CA ILE A 95 4.21 -9.77 -1.28
C ILE A 95 4.37 -8.34 -1.77
N VAL A 96 4.46 -7.40 -0.84
CA VAL A 96 5.04 -6.09 -1.10
C VAL A 96 6.53 -6.25 -0.91
N LEU A 97 7.27 -6.14 -2.00
CA LEU A 97 8.69 -6.42 -2.04
C LEU A 97 9.47 -5.12 -1.88
N PHE A 98 10.41 -5.14 -0.95
CA PHE A 98 11.27 -4.05 -0.54
C PHE A 98 12.71 -4.40 -0.88
N GLY A 99 13.47 -3.38 -1.29
CA GLY A 99 14.91 -3.44 -1.35
C GLY A 99 15.55 -3.17 0.01
N SER A 100 16.80 -2.70 -0.06
CA SER A 100 17.55 -2.18 1.07
C SER A 100 16.86 -0.94 1.64
N VAL A 101 17.16 -0.62 2.89
CA VAL A 101 16.39 0.34 3.67
C VAL A 101 17.14 1.67 3.79
N SER A 102 16.64 2.72 3.12
CA SER A 102 17.09 4.12 3.29
C SER A 102 18.61 4.32 3.24
N GLU A 103 19.27 3.75 2.23
CA GLU A 103 20.70 3.90 1.98
C GLU A 103 21.03 3.86 0.48
N PRO A 104 22.22 4.27 0.03
CA PRO A 104 22.57 4.26 -1.39
C PRO A 104 22.38 2.92 -2.11
N SER A 105 22.57 1.80 -1.41
CA SER A 105 22.36 0.46 -1.97
C SER A 105 20.90 0.22 -2.39
N ALA A 106 19.94 0.89 -1.73
CA ALA A 106 18.51 0.79 -2.01
C ALA A 106 18.17 1.22 -3.44
N LYS A 107 18.91 2.16 -4.03
CA LYS A 107 18.73 2.54 -5.46
C LYS A 107 18.86 1.33 -6.40
N ILE A 108 19.74 0.39 -6.07
CA ILE A 108 19.99 -0.81 -6.86
C ILE A 108 18.93 -1.87 -6.57
N SER A 109 18.65 -2.16 -5.30
CA SER A 109 17.67 -3.19 -4.92
C SER A 109 16.22 -2.79 -5.22
N ASP A 110 15.91 -1.49 -5.34
CA ASP A 110 14.66 -1.01 -5.93
C ASP A 110 14.51 -1.51 -7.40
N ILE A 111 15.59 -1.48 -8.19
CA ILE A 111 15.57 -1.98 -9.58
C ILE A 111 15.28 -3.49 -9.58
N LEU A 112 15.88 -4.25 -8.66
CA LEU A 112 15.61 -5.67 -8.52
C LEU A 112 14.15 -5.93 -8.14
N THR A 113 13.61 -5.14 -7.23
CA THR A 113 12.18 -5.16 -6.86
C THR A 113 11.28 -4.98 -8.09
N TRP A 114 11.60 -4.00 -8.94
CA TRP A 114 10.88 -3.78 -10.20
C TRP A 114 11.02 -4.95 -11.18
N ASP A 115 12.19 -5.57 -11.26
CA ASP A 115 12.42 -6.74 -12.11
C ASP A 115 11.65 -7.98 -11.64
N HIS A 116 11.52 -8.17 -10.31
CA HIS A 116 10.61 -9.16 -9.73
C HIS A 116 9.17 -8.88 -10.12
N TYR A 117 8.72 -7.63 -9.97
CA TYR A 117 7.37 -7.24 -10.35
C TYR A 117 7.07 -7.42 -11.85
N ARG A 118 8.03 -7.09 -12.72
CA ARG A 118 7.87 -7.25 -14.17
C ARG A 118 7.77 -8.72 -14.59
N ARG A 119 8.44 -9.62 -13.86
CA ARG A 119 8.36 -11.07 -14.08
C ARG A 119 7.03 -11.63 -13.61
N ASP A 120 6.64 -11.30 -12.38
CA ASP A 120 5.52 -11.92 -11.67
C ASP A 120 4.53 -10.86 -11.11
N PRO A 121 3.88 -10.06 -11.97
CA PRO A 121 3.06 -8.90 -11.55
C PRO A 121 1.78 -9.27 -10.79
N THR A 122 1.45 -10.56 -10.71
CA THR A 122 0.33 -11.09 -9.93
C THR A 122 0.70 -11.44 -8.50
N GLN A 123 2.00 -11.56 -8.18
CA GLN A 123 2.53 -11.99 -6.88
C GLN A 123 3.35 -10.91 -6.17
N VAL A 124 3.73 -9.84 -6.87
CA VAL A 124 4.60 -8.79 -6.33
C VAL A 124 3.93 -7.44 -6.43
N TYR A 125 4.05 -6.64 -5.37
CA TYR A 125 3.88 -5.20 -5.41
C TYR A 125 5.23 -4.52 -5.16
N PRO A 126 5.71 -3.66 -6.07
CA PRO A 126 7.03 -3.07 -5.92
C PRO A 126 7.00 -1.88 -4.97
N SER A 127 7.84 -1.93 -3.94
CA SER A 127 8.21 -0.79 -3.09
C SER A 127 9.53 -0.17 -3.51
N PHE A 128 9.79 1.06 -3.09
CA PHE A 128 11.10 1.70 -3.22
C PHE A 128 11.44 2.58 -2.02
N ALA A 129 12.72 2.64 -1.67
CA ALA A 129 13.27 3.53 -0.62
C ALA A 129 14.63 4.15 -0.99
N GLY A 130 15.10 3.94 -2.23
CA GLY A 130 16.39 4.41 -2.70
C GLY A 130 16.42 5.88 -3.08
N PHE A 131 16.17 6.78 -2.13
CA PHE A 131 16.31 8.22 -2.32
C PHE A 131 16.93 8.93 -1.09
N PRO A 132 17.79 9.93 -1.32
CA PRO A 132 18.33 10.74 -0.24
C PRO A 132 17.26 11.68 0.36
N ILE A 133 17.10 11.68 1.68
CA ILE A 133 16.05 12.47 2.36
C ILE A 133 16.38 13.96 2.45
N TYR A 134 17.65 14.37 2.52
CA TYR A 134 18.02 15.77 2.76
C TYR A 134 18.39 16.53 1.49
N GLU A 135 18.72 15.82 0.42
CA GLU A 135 19.09 16.35 -0.89
C GLU A 135 17.81 16.63 -1.70
N GLU A 136 17.16 17.76 -1.43
CA GLU A 136 15.81 18.10 -1.92
C GLU A 136 15.62 17.88 -3.42
N GLU A 137 16.50 18.44 -4.27
CA GLU A 137 16.38 18.30 -5.72
C GLU A 137 16.50 16.84 -6.20
N GLU A 138 17.47 16.10 -5.65
CA GLU A 138 17.71 14.71 -6.05
C GLU A 138 16.64 13.76 -5.51
N GLY A 139 16.37 13.84 -4.20
CA GLY A 139 15.42 12.98 -3.50
C GLY A 139 14.01 13.11 -4.07
N LEU A 140 13.50 14.33 -4.22
CA LEU A 140 12.16 14.56 -4.77
C LEU A 140 12.06 14.17 -6.25
N SER A 141 13.13 14.37 -7.04
CA SER A 141 13.15 13.90 -8.44
C SER A 141 13.04 12.38 -8.51
N ILE A 142 13.86 11.65 -7.73
CA ILE A 142 13.84 10.19 -7.71
C ILE A 142 12.46 9.68 -7.28
N VAL A 143 11.90 10.22 -6.20
CA VAL A 143 10.57 9.82 -5.70
C VAL A 143 9.52 10.01 -6.79
N LYS A 144 9.50 11.19 -7.43
CA LYS A 144 8.56 11.47 -8.52
C LYS A 144 8.77 10.53 -9.72
N GLU A 145 10.00 10.27 -10.12
CA GLU A 145 10.34 9.36 -11.23
C GLU A 145 9.86 7.94 -10.96
N LYS A 146 10.07 7.40 -9.75
CA LYS A 146 9.60 6.07 -9.34
C LYS A 146 8.08 6.00 -9.28
N LEU A 147 7.43 7.04 -8.77
CA LEU A 147 5.97 7.15 -8.76
C LEU A 147 5.39 7.17 -10.17
N GLU A 148 5.96 7.97 -11.07
CA GLU A 148 5.60 8.05 -12.50
C GLU A 148 5.86 6.74 -13.24
N GLN A 149 6.99 6.06 -12.95
CA GLN A 149 7.32 4.75 -13.51
C GLN A 149 6.26 3.70 -13.19
N GLY A 150 5.61 3.80 -12.02
CA GLY A 150 4.52 2.93 -11.64
C GLY A 150 4.73 2.16 -10.33
N TYR A 151 5.71 2.51 -9.50
CA TYR A 151 5.85 1.88 -8.17
C TYR A 151 4.61 2.13 -7.31
N LEU A 152 4.25 1.13 -6.49
CA LEU A 152 2.96 1.07 -5.81
C LEU A 152 3.05 1.41 -4.31
N ASN A 153 4.26 1.44 -3.75
CA ASN A 153 4.55 1.73 -2.34
C ASN A 153 5.84 2.54 -2.23
N ILE A 154 5.90 3.48 -1.27
CA ILE A 154 7.14 4.12 -0.83
C ILE A 154 7.51 3.48 0.51
N GLY A 155 8.70 2.91 0.63
CA GLY A 155 9.13 2.27 1.87
C GLY A 155 10.21 1.22 1.65
N GLU A 156 10.95 0.84 2.68
CA GLU A 156 10.82 1.26 4.08
C GLU A 156 11.66 2.53 4.27
N VAL A 157 10.99 3.62 4.64
CA VAL A 157 11.67 4.89 4.89
C VAL A 157 12.00 4.98 6.36
N VAL A 158 13.27 5.14 6.72
CA VAL A 158 13.67 5.27 8.13
C VAL A 158 13.44 6.69 8.58
N ALA A 159 12.20 6.94 9.00
CA ALA A 159 11.73 8.21 9.50
C ALA A 159 12.34 8.57 10.86
N ALA A 160 12.60 7.57 11.70
CA ALA A 160 13.41 7.70 12.91
C ALA A 160 13.95 6.33 13.32
N SER A 161 15.22 6.25 13.70
CA SER A 161 15.75 5.04 14.34
C SER A 161 16.93 5.35 15.24
N THR A 162 16.87 4.92 16.49
CA THR A 162 17.99 5.04 17.46
C THR A 162 18.30 3.74 18.19
N TYR A 163 17.36 2.80 18.24
CA TYR A 163 17.46 1.52 18.93
C TYR A 163 17.69 0.35 17.97
N SER A 164 17.21 0.42 16.72
CA SER A 164 17.43 -0.68 15.78
C SER A 164 18.91 -0.95 15.55
N PRO A 165 19.40 -2.19 15.71
CA PRO A 165 20.80 -2.51 15.45
C PRO A 165 21.14 -2.48 13.95
N VAL A 166 20.13 -2.49 13.07
CA VAL A 166 20.29 -2.50 11.61
C VAL A 166 20.09 -1.10 11.07
N VAL A 167 18.87 -0.56 11.19
CA VAL A 167 18.49 0.66 10.46
C VAL A 167 18.85 1.95 11.19
N SER A 168 19.40 1.89 12.41
CA SER A 168 19.92 3.10 13.08
C SER A 168 21.19 3.65 12.43
N GLN A 169 21.87 2.88 11.57
CA GLN A 169 23.15 3.27 10.95
C GLN A 169 23.04 3.60 9.46
N VAL A 170 21.85 3.52 8.86
CA VAL A 170 21.68 3.78 7.43
C VAL A 170 21.85 5.27 7.12
N GLU A 171 22.42 5.55 5.95
CA GLU A 171 22.87 6.88 5.56
C GLU A 171 21.72 7.87 5.40
N TRP A 172 20.61 7.45 4.80
CA TRP A 172 19.46 8.32 4.51
C TRP A 172 18.37 8.20 5.56
N LYS A 173 18.74 7.95 6.81
CA LYS A 173 17.82 8.00 7.94
C LYS A 173 17.48 9.46 8.32
N ALA A 174 16.20 9.73 8.51
CA ALA A 174 15.70 10.98 9.09
C ALA A 174 15.84 11.02 10.62
N GLN A 175 15.91 12.21 11.22
CA GLN A 175 15.93 12.33 12.69
C GLN A 175 14.55 12.07 13.32
N HIS A 176 13.49 12.42 12.60
CA HIS A 176 12.10 12.19 13.01
C HIS A 176 11.14 12.16 11.81
N PRO A 177 9.91 11.65 11.96
CA PRO A 177 8.98 11.44 10.84
C PRO A 177 8.48 12.70 10.12
N ASN A 178 8.83 13.89 10.59
CA ASN A 178 8.54 15.17 9.92
C ASN A 178 9.82 15.95 9.56
N ASP A 179 10.94 15.25 9.35
CA ASP A 179 12.27 15.82 9.11
C ASP A 179 12.65 15.88 7.62
N GLY A 180 13.64 16.70 7.30
CA GLY A 180 14.19 16.83 5.95
C GLY A 180 13.10 17.10 4.91
N ASN A 181 13.12 16.34 3.81
CA ASN A 181 12.12 16.46 2.75
C ASN A 181 10.96 15.46 2.87
N LEU A 182 10.81 14.77 4.02
CA LEU A 182 9.67 13.89 4.26
C LEU A 182 8.31 14.59 4.06
N PRO A 183 8.07 15.83 4.52
CA PRO A 183 6.83 16.56 4.26
C PRO A 183 6.48 16.65 2.76
N GLN A 184 7.45 17.03 1.93
CA GLN A 184 7.27 17.14 0.47
C GLN A 184 7.08 15.75 -0.19
N ILE A 185 7.72 14.71 0.35
CA ILE A 185 7.49 13.32 -0.09
C ILE A 185 6.07 12.87 0.24
N TYR A 186 5.53 13.25 1.40
CA TYR A 186 4.15 12.96 1.78
C TYR A 186 3.15 13.63 0.83
N ASP A 187 3.39 14.89 0.45
CA ASP A 187 2.55 15.60 -0.52
C ASP A 187 2.59 14.95 -1.92
N LEU A 188 3.77 14.49 -2.34
CA LEU A 188 3.90 13.70 -3.58
C LEU A 188 3.13 12.38 -3.45
N ALA A 189 3.32 11.64 -2.36
CA ALA A 189 2.65 10.37 -2.12
C ALA A 189 1.11 10.52 -2.17
N ALA A 190 0.57 11.57 -1.54
CA ALA A 190 -0.85 11.92 -1.60
C ALA A 190 -1.32 12.18 -3.05
N LYS A 191 -0.57 12.97 -3.82
CA LYS A 191 -0.90 13.25 -5.23
C LYS A 191 -1.02 11.97 -6.07
N TYR A 192 -0.12 11.01 -5.85
CA TYR A 192 -0.12 9.72 -6.56
C TYR A 192 -0.97 8.65 -5.89
N HIS A 193 -1.61 8.95 -4.75
CA HIS A 193 -2.38 8.01 -3.92
C HIS A 193 -1.57 6.76 -3.49
N VAL A 194 -0.25 6.93 -3.33
CA VAL A 194 0.67 5.85 -2.94
C VAL A 194 0.93 5.92 -1.43
N PRO A 195 0.84 4.80 -0.69
CA PRO A 195 1.15 4.80 0.73
C PRO A 195 2.66 4.96 1.00
N VAL A 196 2.99 5.49 2.16
CA VAL A 196 4.36 5.62 2.67
C VAL A 196 4.53 4.78 3.92
N LEU A 197 5.33 3.71 3.87
CA LEU A 197 5.69 2.89 5.02
C LEU A 197 6.94 3.45 5.71
N LEU A 198 6.79 3.76 7.01
CA LEU A 198 7.81 4.38 7.84
C LEU A 198 8.31 3.43 8.93
N HIS A 199 9.63 3.28 9.02
CA HIS A 199 10.28 2.76 10.22
C HIS A 199 10.42 3.88 11.26
N ILE A 200 9.89 3.66 12.46
CA ILE A 200 9.97 4.63 13.56
C ILE A 200 10.32 3.92 14.86
N ASP A 201 11.53 4.18 15.36
CA ASP A 201 11.92 3.86 16.73
C ASP A 201 12.73 5.00 17.38
N PRO A 202 12.55 5.25 18.70
CA PRO A 202 11.57 4.65 19.61
C PRO A 202 10.11 4.97 19.28
N THR A 203 9.21 4.11 19.74
CA THR A 203 7.75 4.25 19.62
C THR A 203 7.16 5.22 20.66
N SER A 204 7.95 6.18 21.14
CA SER A 204 7.55 7.20 22.11
C SER A 204 8.40 8.46 22.00
N GLY A 205 7.99 9.56 22.66
CA GLY A 205 8.74 10.81 22.69
C GLY A 205 8.78 11.52 21.33
N THR A 206 9.87 12.24 21.04
CA THR A 206 10.00 13.10 19.85
C THR A 206 9.62 12.42 18.52
N PRO A 207 10.01 11.16 18.23
CA PRO A 207 9.57 10.50 17.00
C PRO A 207 8.05 10.41 16.86
N ILE A 208 7.32 10.08 17.94
CA ILE A 208 5.85 10.02 17.90
C ILE A 208 5.25 11.41 17.86
N ASP A 209 5.77 12.38 18.62
CA ASP A 209 5.30 13.76 18.56
C ASP A 209 5.38 14.33 17.13
N GLN A 210 6.45 14.00 16.40
CA GLN A 210 6.67 14.42 15.02
C GLN A 210 5.87 13.59 14.01
N LEU A 211 5.63 12.30 14.27
CA LEU A 211 4.66 11.51 13.51
C LEU A 211 3.25 12.13 13.60
N GLU A 212 2.81 12.48 14.80
CA GLU A 212 1.52 13.15 15.01
C GLU A 212 1.45 14.50 14.27
N LYS A 213 2.56 15.22 14.19
CA LYS A 213 2.65 16.46 13.43
C LYS A 213 2.54 16.21 11.93
N ALA A 214 3.31 15.26 11.39
CA ALA A 214 3.24 14.87 9.98
C ALA A 214 1.81 14.42 9.58
N LEU A 215 1.16 13.60 10.40
CA LEU A 215 -0.22 13.13 10.16
C LEU A 215 -1.24 14.27 10.12
N LYS A 216 -1.05 15.33 10.92
CA LYS A 216 -1.92 16.52 10.93
C LYS A 216 -1.66 17.43 9.74
N GLU A 217 -0.39 17.61 9.37
CA GLU A 217 0.02 18.51 8.31
C GLU A 217 -0.23 17.92 6.92
N HIS A 218 -0.24 16.59 6.80
CA HIS A 218 -0.44 15.84 5.55
C HIS A 218 -1.63 14.86 5.66
N PRO A 219 -2.87 15.35 5.87
CA PRO A 219 -4.04 14.49 6.11
C PRO A 219 -4.44 13.64 4.89
N ASP A 220 -4.03 14.04 3.68
CA ASP A 220 -4.33 13.34 2.43
C ASP A 220 -3.31 12.21 2.13
N THR A 221 -2.22 12.13 2.89
CA THR A 221 -1.19 11.09 2.74
C THR A 221 -1.54 9.88 3.58
N THR A 222 -1.58 8.70 2.96
CA THR A 222 -1.66 7.43 3.68
C THR A 222 -0.27 7.07 4.21
N ILE A 223 -0.11 7.10 5.53
CA ILE A 223 1.13 6.71 6.21
C ILE A 223 0.92 5.34 6.87
N ILE A 224 1.84 4.41 6.67
CA ILE A 224 1.85 3.10 7.33
C ILE A 224 2.97 3.12 8.37
N PHE A 225 2.64 2.91 9.64
CA PHE A 225 3.63 2.72 10.69
C PHE A 225 4.11 1.27 10.61
N GLY A 226 5.36 1.08 10.17
CA GLY A 226 6.06 -0.21 10.16
C GLY A 226 5.97 -0.93 11.49
N HIS A 227 5.89 -2.27 11.46
CA HIS A 227 6.05 -3.19 12.60
C HIS A 227 5.52 -2.64 13.93
N VAL A 228 4.32 -2.06 13.93
CA VAL A 228 3.85 -1.17 15.00
C VAL A 228 3.69 -1.89 16.34
N ASN A 229 3.55 -3.22 16.31
CA ASN A 229 3.45 -4.09 17.48
C ASN A 229 4.81 -4.38 18.14
N ALA A 230 5.93 -4.09 17.47
CA ALA A 230 7.26 -4.27 18.01
C ALA A 230 7.61 -3.13 18.98
N TYR A 231 7.91 -3.49 20.23
CA TYR A 231 8.33 -2.55 21.29
C TYR A 231 7.39 -1.34 21.51
N ASN A 232 6.11 -1.46 21.15
CA ASN A 232 5.10 -0.42 21.34
C ASN A 232 4.04 -0.88 22.36
N THR A 233 3.24 0.06 22.85
CA THR A 233 2.15 -0.22 23.80
C THR A 233 0.80 -0.21 23.08
N LEU A 234 -0.13 -1.07 23.52
CA LEU A 234 -1.50 -1.09 23.00
C LEU A 234 -2.18 0.28 23.18
N GLU A 235 -1.91 0.95 24.29
CA GLU A 235 -2.44 2.28 24.60
C GLU A 235 -1.97 3.33 23.60
N ASN A 236 -0.68 3.33 23.24
CA ASN A 236 -0.13 4.26 22.25
C ASN A 236 -0.71 4.00 20.85
N ILE A 237 -0.76 2.73 20.42
CA ILE A 237 -1.34 2.37 19.12
C ILE A 237 -2.80 2.81 19.05
N LYS A 238 -3.59 2.52 20.08
CA LYS A 238 -4.98 2.95 20.16
C LYS A 238 -5.11 4.47 20.15
N TYR A 239 -4.28 5.18 20.90
CA TYR A 239 -4.26 6.64 20.97
C TYR A 239 -4.06 7.27 19.58
N LEU A 240 -3.14 6.71 18.78
CA LEU A 240 -2.87 7.16 17.42
C LEU A 240 -4.03 6.84 16.47
N LEU A 241 -4.57 5.61 16.52
CA LEU A 241 -5.71 5.18 15.69
C LEU A 241 -6.97 6.03 15.91
N ASP A 242 -7.23 6.43 17.16
CA ASP A 242 -8.35 7.29 17.54
C ASP A 242 -8.28 8.71 16.93
N ARG A 243 -7.07 9.18 16.57
CA ARG A 243 -6.83 10.59 16.22
C ARG A 243 -6.52 10.82 14.76
N TYR A 244 -5.82 9.89 14.12
CA TYR A 244 -5.24 10.12 12.80
C TYR A 244 -5.85 9.14 11.80
N PRO A 245 -6.88 9.52 11.02
CA PRO A 245 -7.58 8.62 10.10
C PRO A 245 -6.71 8.16 8.91
N ASN A 246 -5.61 8.84 8.65
CA ASN A 246 -4.66 8.57 7.57
C ASN A 246 -3.47 7.67 7.99
N LEU A 247 -3.46 7.17 9.24
CA LEU A 247 -2.40 6.29 9.76
C LEU A 247 -2.78 4.79 9.74
N TYR A 248 -2.07 3.96 9.01
CA TYR A 248 -2.31 2.52 8.97
C TYR A 248 -1.18 1.77 9.68
N MET A 249 -1.45 0.52 10.01
CA MET A 249 -0.58 -0.29 10.85
C MET A 249 -0.06 -1.48 10.06
N ASP A 250 1.25 -1.53 9.92
CA ASP A 250 1.96 -2.75 9.56
C ASP A 250 2.15 -3.59 10.83
N PHE A 251 1.57 -4.79 10.86
CA PHE A 251 1.59 -5.69 12.00
C PHE A 251 2.51 -6.88 11.71
N PHE A 252 3.73 -6.83 12.26
CA PHE A 252 4.70 -7.90 12.15
C PHE A 252 4.31 -9.04 13.10
N ALA A 253 3.42 -9.93 12.63
CA ALA A 253 2.78 -10.96 13.45
C ALA A 253 3.81 -11.86 14.17
N GLY A 254 4.88 -12.23 13.47
CA GLY A 254 5.91 -13.11 13.99
C GLY A 254 6.63 -12.56 15.22
N PHE A 255 6.82 -11.23 15.33
CA PHE A 255 7.41 -10.61 16.52
C PHE A 255 6.59 -10.96 17.76
N THR A 256 5.28 -10.79 17.71
CA THR A 256 4.41 -10.99 18.88
C THR A 256 4.19 -12.46 19.22
N VAL A 257 4.25 -13.36 18.23
CA VAL A 257 4.07 -14.81 18.46
C VAL A 257 5.35 -15.47 18.95
N TYR A 258 6.50 -15.14 18.36
CA TYR A 258 7.70 -15.94 18.45
C TYR A 258 8.93 -15.22 19.02
N ASN A 259 8.92 -13.88 19.09
CA ASN A 259 10.05 -13.15 19.63
C ASN A 259 9.90 -12.99 21.16
N SER A 260 10.95 -13.38 21.90
CA SER A 260 10.98 -13.28 23.37
C SER A 260 10.98 -11.84 23.89
N ASP A 261 11.31 -10.87 23.04
CA ASP A 261 11.32 -9.45 23.39
C ASP A 261 9.93 -8.82 23.34
N SER A 262 8.92 -9.53 22.83
CA SER A 262 7.55 -9.05 22.83
C SER A 262 7.00 -8.98 24.25
N ASN A 263 6.53 -7.80 24.67
CA ASN A 263 5.86 -7.60 25.95
C ASN A 263 4.39 -8.08 25.94
N TYR A 264 3.87 -8.42 24.77
CA TYR A 264 2.49 -8.82 24.55
C TYR A 264 2.42 -10.17 23.85
N SER A 265 1.36 -10.91 24.10
CA SER A 265 0.97 -12.06 23.30
C SER A 265 0.08 -11.63 22.14
N LEU A 266 -0.05 -12.49 21.13
CA LEU A 266 -0.89 -12.19 19.96
C LEU A 266 -2.34 -11.92 20.36
N LYS A 267 -2.84 -12.63 21.39
CA LYS A 267 -4.21 -12.48 21.91
C LYS A 267 -4.49 -11.09 22.50
N ASP A 268 -3.46 -10.39 22.98
CA ASP A 268 -3.62 -9.06 23.57
C ASP A 268 -3.94 -8.00 22.49
N PHE A 269 -3.51 -8.23 21.24
CA PHE A 269 -3.79 -7.34 20.12
C PHE A 269 -5.16 -7.61 19.45
N ILE A 270 -5.73 -8.82 19.59
CA ILE A 270 -6.97 -9.19 18.91
C ILE A 270 -8.12 -8.20 19.16
N PRO A 271 -8.42 -7.75 20.40
CA PRO A 271 -9.45 -6.73 20.61
C PRO A 271 -9.21 -5.43 19.85
N LEU A 272 -7.95 -5.02 19.68
CA LEU A 272 -7.59 -3.81 18.96
C LEU A 272 -7.78 -3.99 17.44
N LEU A 273 -7.37 -5.13 16.89
CA LEU A 273 -7.59 -5.46 15.47
C LEU A 273 -9.09 -5.51 15.16
N GLU A 274 -9.91 -6.11 16.02
CA GLU A 274 -11.38 -6.12 15.88
C GLU A 274 -12.00 -4.72 16.01
N GLN A 275 -11.42 -3.85 16.82
CA GLN A 275 -11.91 -2.48 17.01
C GLN A 275 -11.60 -1.59 15.80
N TYR A 276 -10.46 -1.80 15.13
CA TYR A 276 -10.02 -1.01 13.97
C TYR A 276 -9.72 -1.92 12.76
N PRO A 277 -10.68 -2.70 12.28
CA PRO A 277 -10.42 -3.78 11.32
C PRO A 277 -9.98 -3.27 9.96
N ASP A 278 -10.26 -2.01 9.64
CA ASP A 278 -9.88 -1.37 8.38
C ASP A 278 -8.49 -0.68 8.45
N ARG A 279 -7.74 -0.82 9.56
CA ARG A 279 -6.50 -0.04 9.81
C ARG A 279 -5.25 -0.87 9.99
N PHE A 280 -5.36 -2.20 9.98
CA PHE A 280 -4.24 -3.13 10.15
C PHE A 280 -4.01 -3.94 8.87
N MET A 281 -2.75 -4.24 8.61
CA MET A 281 -2.27 -5.15 7.58
C MET A 281 -1.21 -6.06 8.19
N LEU A 282 -1.09 -7.30 7.71
CA LEU A 282 -0.12 -8.25 8.24
C LEU A 282 1.18 -8.21 7.45
N SER A 283 2.29 -8.43 8.15
CA SER A 283 3.58 -8.61 7.53
C SER A 283 4.46 -9.64 8.20
N THR A 284 5.48 -10.06 7.44
CA THR A 284 6.53 -10.94 7.91
C THR A 284 7.80 -10.20 8.30
N ASP A 285 8.05 -8.98 7.79
CA ASP A 285 9.35 -8.29 7.91
C ASP A 285 10.53 -9.23 7.54
N THR A 286 10.30 -10.09 6.53
CA THR A 286 11.21 -11.19 6.12
C THR A 286 11.60 -12.15 7.25
N GLY A 287 10.83 -12.19 8.34
CA GLY A 287 11.12 -12.98 9.53
C GLY A 287 12.31 -12.48 10.34
N TYR A 288 12.56 -11.17 10.37
CA TYR A 288 13.64 -10.58 11.15
C TYR A 288 13.63 -11.08 12.61
N GLY A 289 14.75 -11.69 13.03
CA GLY A 289 14.93 -12.22 14.38
C GLY A 289 14.17 -13.53 14.68
N LEU A 290 13.59 -14.19 13.67
CA LEU A 290 12.80 -15.42 13.84
C LEU A 290 13.45 -16.62 13.15
N MET A 291 12.99 -17.83 13.51
CA MET A 291 13.37 -19.05 12.78
C MET A 291 12.62 -19.14 11.44
N PRO A 292 13.19 -19.82 10.43
CA PRO A 292 12.53 -20.00 9.14
C PRO A 292 11.10 -20.55 9.26
N GLY A 293 10.17 -19.96 8.52
CA GLY A 293 8.75 -20.34 8.49
C GLY A 293 7.88 -19.68 9.58
N GLN A 294 8.46 -19.31 10.74
CA GLN A 294 7.69 -18.74 11.85
C GLN A 294 6.94 -17.45 11.49
N ALA A 295 7.55 -16.60 10.66
CA ALA A 295 6.94 -15.34 10.26
C ALA A 295 5.64 -15.57 9.48
N THR A 296 5.63 -16.54 8.57
CA THR A 296 4.45 -16.90 7.78
C THR A 296 3.42 -17.66 8.62
N ASP A 297 3.85 -18.59 9.48
CA ASP A 297 2.95 -19.28 10.41
C ASP A 297 2.19 -18.28 11.30
N ALA A 298 2.87 -17.23 11.78
CA ALA A 298 2.26 -16.18 12.59
C ALA A 298 1.18 -15.36 11.87
N LEU A 299 1.27 -15.20 10.53
CA LEU A 299 0.20 -14.56 9.75
C LEU A 299 -1.10 -15.34 9.92
N TYR A 300 -1.04 -16.66 9.70
CA TYR A 300 -2.21 -17.53 9.78
C TYR A 300 -2.72 -17.69 11.22
N GLU A 301 -1.83 -17.70 12.22
CA GLU A 301 -2.24 -17.68 13.62
C GLU A 301 -3.01 -16.42 13.99
N THR A 302 -2.59 -15.26 13.44
CA THR A 302 -3.32 -14.00 13.61
C THR A 302 -4.68 -14.09 12.95
N ILE A 303 -4.73 -14.58 11.71
CA ILE A 303 -5.98 -14.79 10.96
C ILE A 303 -6.93 -15.71 11.71
N ASP A 304 -6.48 -16.84 12.27
CA ASP A 304 -7.34 -17.82 12.94
C ASP A 304 -8.02 -17.26 14.20
N LEU A 305 -7.42 -16.25 14.85
CA LEU A 305 -7.94 -15.63 16.07
C LEU A 305 -8.98 -14.52 15.82
N LEU A 306 -9.03 -13.96 14.62
CA LEU A 306 -9.93 -12.86 14.27
C LEU A 306 -11.32 -13.35 13.84
N SER A 307 -12.33 -12.50 13.91
CA SER A 307 -13.62 -12.70 13.23
C SER A 307 -13.43 -12.85 11.71
N PRO A 308 -14.28 -13.59 10.99
CA PRO A 308 -14.16 -13.74 9.54
C PRO A 308 -14.11 -12.40 8.79
N GLU A 309 -14.88 -11.41 9.25
CA GLU A 309 -14.93 -10.07 8.67
C GLU A 309 -13.61 -9.31 8.86
N THR A 310 -13.04 -9.34 10.07
CA THR A 310 -11.76 -8.69 10.35
C THR A 310 -10.60 -9.44 9.71
N ALA A 311 -10.63 -10.78 9.71
CA ALA A 311 -9.63 -11.62 9.07
C ALA A 311 -9.44 -11.28 7.59
N GLN A 312 -10.53 -11.18 6.81
CA GLN A 312 -10.45 -10.80 5.39
C GLN A 312 -9.81 -9.41 5.19
N LYS A 313 -10.20 -8.43 6.02
CA LYS A 313 -9.69 -7.07 5.96
C LYS A 313 -8.18 -7.01 6.19
N VAL A 314 -7.76 -7.62 7.28
CA VAL A 314 -6.37 -7.60 7.75
C VAL A 314 -5.46 -8.48 6.88
N ALA A 315 -5.97 -9.60 6.34
CA ALA A 315 -5.20 -10.51 5.49
C ALA A 315 -4.84 -9.93 4.12
N PHE A 316 -5.73 -9.16 3.48
CA PHE A 316 -5.43 -8.60 2.16
C PHE A 316 -6.20 -7.32 1.83
N LEU A 317 -7.48 -7.23 2.18
CA LEU A 317 -8.37 -6.25 1.58
C LEU A 317 -7.98 -4.80 1.92
N ASN A 318 -7.47 -4.53 3.11
CA ASN A 318 -7.02 -3.19 3.48
C ASN A 318 -5.88 -2.70 2.57
N TYR A 319 -4.87 -3.54 2.34
CA TYR A 319 -3.74 -3.18 1.47
C TYR A 319 -4.15 -3.18 0.00
N GLU A 320 -4.85 -4.22 -0.46
CA GLU A 320 -5.26 -4.34 -1.87
C GLU A 320 -6.11 -3.13 -2.30
N ARG A 321 -7.04 -2.67 -1.45
CA ARG A 321 -7.82 -1.45 -1.73
C ARG A 321 -6.94 -0.22 -1.96
N MET A 322 -5.88 -0.03 -1.18
CA MET A 322 -4.97 1.12 -1.36
C MET A 322 -4.28 1.07 -2.71
N ILE A 323 -3.90 -0.12 -3.17
CA ILE A 323 -3.19 -0.30 -4.44
C ILE A 323 -4.15 -0.17 -5.63
N GLU A 324 -5.31 -0.83 -5.57
CA GLU A 324 -6.22 -0.90 -6.71
C GLU A 324 -6.96 0.42 -6.99
N LEU A 325 -6.95 1.37 -6.04
CA LEU A 325 -7.52 2.72 -6.21
C LEU A 325 -6.51 3.74 -6.76
N GLN A 326 -5.23 3.38 -6.89
CA GLN A 326 -4.20 4.26 -7.48
C GLN A 326 -4.49 4.51 -8.95
N GLN A 327 -4.48 5.77 -9.37
CA GLN A 327 -4.73 6.12 -10.76
C GLN A 327 -3.49 5.93 -11.64
N PRO A 328 -3.66 5.56 -12.92
CA PRO A 328 -2.53 5.47 -13.84
C PRO A 328 -1.85 6.84 -13.96
N THR A 329 -0.53 6.84 -14.02
CA THR A 329 0.26 8.07 -14.10
C THR A 329 0.28 8.64 -15.52
N ASP A 330 0.63 9.92 -15.65
CA ASP A 330 0.78 10.56 -16.97
C ASP A 330 1.81 9.81 -17.83
N THR A 331 2.91 9.36 -17.20
CA THR A 331 3.95 8.57 -17.87
C THR A 331 3.43 7.21 -18.34
N GLN A 332 2.65 6.51 -17.50
CA GLN A 332 2.04 5.23 -17.90
C GLN A 332 1.04 5.42 -19.04
N ILE A 333 0.18 6.44 -18.98
CA ILE A 333 -0.79 6.74 -20.03
C ILE A 333 -0.09 7.04 -21.35
N ALA A 334 0.94 7.90 -21.32
CA ALA A 334 1.74 8.22 -22.50
C ALA A 334 2.41 6.96 -23.08
N LYS A 335 2.95 6.09 -22.22
CA LYS A 335 3.61 4.86 -22.64
C LYS A 335 2.64 3.87 -23.28
N ILE A 336 1.45 3.71 -22.74
CA ILE A 336 0.39 2.86 -23.31
C ILE A 336 0.00 3.37 -24.69
N LYS A 337 -0.23 4.68 -24.86
CA LYS A 337 -0.56 5.28 -26.16
C LYS A 337 0.56 5.07 -27.19
N GLU A 338 1.81 5.26 -26.79
CA GLU A 338 2.98 5.02 -27.65
C GLU A 338 3.02 3.57 -28.16
N LEU A 339 2.94 2.60 -27.25
CA LEU A 339 3.06 1.17 -27.59
C LEU A 339 1.86 0.66 -28.39
N THR A 340 0.65 1.10 -28.06
CA THR A 340 -0.56 0.71 -28.79
C THR A 340 -0.59 1.28 -30.20
N SER A 341 -0.11 2.51 -30.40
CA SER A 341 0.07 3.10 -31.73
C SER A 341 1.04 2.27 -32.59
N GLN A 342 2.16 1.82 -32.02
CA GLN A 342 3.11 0.92 -32.73
C GLN A 342 2.49 -0.42 -33.15
N LEU A 343 1.46 -0.87 -32.44
CA LEU A 343 0.71 -2.09 -32.74
C LEU A 343 -0.53 -1.85 -33.64
N GLY A 344 -0.81 -0.59 -34.03
CA GLY A 344 -2.00 -0.23 -34.78
C GLY A 344 -3.31 -0.42 -34.01
N ASN A 345 -3.27 -0.38 -32.67
CA ASN A 345 -4.42 -0.58 -31.80
C ASN A 345 -5.00 0.77 -31.31
N THR A 346 -6.30 0.95 -31.44
CA THR A 346 -7.03 2.18 -31.09
C THR A 346 -8.04 1.99 -29.95
N GLN A 347 -7.92 0.90 -29.18
CA GLN A 347 -8.87 0.60 -28.10
C GLN A 347 -8.76 1.55 -26.90
N THR A 348 -9.86 1.63 -26.15
CA THR A 348 -9.92 2.33 -24.87
C THR A 348 -9.67 1.34 -23.73
N TYR A 349 -8.87 1.75 -22.76
CA TYR A 349 -8.54 0.96 -21.58
C TYR A 349 -9.04 1.65 -20.32
N THR A 350 -9.77 0.94 -19.46
CA THR A 350 -10.09 1.41 -18.10
C THR A 350 -9.12 0.76 -17.13
N LEU A 351 -8.22 1.53 -16.53
CA LEU A 351 -7.06 1.01 -15.78
C LEU A 351 -6.86 1.75 -14.46
N ASN A 352 -6.39 1.03 -13.45
CA ASN A 352 -5.65 1.61 -12.32
C ASN A 352 -4.13 1.54 -12.59
N LYS A 353 -3.32 2.07 -11.67
CA LYS A 353 -1.86 2.12 -11.80
C LYS A 353 -1.19 0.76 -11.98
N ARG A 354 -1.64 -0.27 -11.25
CA ARG A 354 -1.11 -1.63 -11.36
C ARG A 354 -1.49 -2.30 -12.68
N MET A 355 -2.74 -2.15 -13.10
CA MET A 355 -3.23 -2.66 -14.39
C MET A 355 -2.49 -1.98 -15.55
N ALA A 356 -2.20 -0.69 -15.44
CA ALA A 356 -1.39 0.04 -16.42
C ALA A 356 0.04 -0.53 -16.54
N ASN A 357 0.70 -0.84 -15.42
CA ASN A 357 2.00 -1.54 -15.46
C ASN A 357 1.92 -2.89 -16.20
N THR A 358 0.94 -3.72 -15.84
CA THR A 358 0.77 -5.05 -16.44
C THR A 358 0.54 -4.95 -17.95
N LEU A 359 -0.33 -4.03 -18.37
CA LEU A 359 -0.57 -3.74 -19.78
C LEU A 359 0.70 -3.26 -20.49
N ILE A 360 1.48 -2.35 -19.90
CA ILE A 360 2.75 -1.89 -20.46
C ILE A 360 3.70 -3.07 -20.68
N PHE A 361 3.85 -3.97 -19.70
CA PHE A 361 4.73 -5.14 -19.83
C PHE A 361 4.29 -6.05 -20.99
N ASP A 362 2.98 -6.26 -21.16
CA ASP A 362 2.42 -7.03 -22.28
C ASP A 362 2.64 -6.37 -23.63
N LEU A 363 2.36 -5.07 -23.72
CA LEU A 363 2.52 -4.30 -24.96
C LEU A 363 3.98 -4.25 -25.39
N GLU A 364 4.93 -4.05 -24.46
CA GLU A 364 6.36 -4.08 -24.76
C GLU A 364 6.81 -5.44 -25.30
N ARG A 365 6.30 -6.55 -24.74
CA ARG A 365 6.56 -7.90 -25.27
C ARG A 365 6.02 -8.08 -26.69
N GLN A 366 4.84 -7.53 -26.98
CA GLN A 366 4.23 -7.60 -28.32
C GLN A 366 5.02 -6.78 -29.33
N VAL A 367 5.35 -5.53 -29.01
CA VAL A 367 6.18 -4.66 -29.87
C VAL A 367 7.54 -5.29 -30.15
N LYS A 368 8.18 -5.91 -29.14
CA LYS A 368 9.45 -6.61 -29.31
C LYS A 368 9.37 -7.79 -30.29
N LYS A 369 8.21 -8.44 -30.42
CA LYS A 369 8.00 -9.55 -31.39
C LYS A 369 7.80 -9.09 -32.84
N LEU A 370 7.48 -7.80 -33.05
CA LEU A 370 7.34 -7.22 -34.39
C LEU A 370 8.66 -6.77 -35.01
N LYS A 371 9.69 -6.57 -34.18
CA LYS A 371 11.05 -6.23 -34.58
C LYS A 371 11.89 -7.50 -34.69
#